data_AF-A0A1H0FSK1-F1
#
_entry.id   AF-A0A1H0FSK1-F1
#
_cell.length_a   1.000
_cell.length_b   1.000
_cell.length_c   1.000
_cell.angle_alpha   90.00
_cell.angle_beta   90.00
_cell.angle_gamma   90.00
#
_symmetry.space_group_name_H-M   'P 1'
#
loop_
_entity.id
_entity.type
_entity.pdbx_description
1 polymer ?
#
loop_
_entity_poly.entity_id
_entity_poly.type
_entity_poly.pdbx_seq_one_letter_code
_entity_poly.pdbx_strand_id
1 'polypeptide(L)'
;MGIDVGECERSGAVSRQRFQDGDGFVMMDDKPTFRPRPHWSALQHALVFKKTPKLGLVPGTHRRRCPGPPVDRANLIEEYVEVDIGEVQLLLPDVFDLKILLLKGALLKRALISSRQNEMLPTEFVGKYCEAFRMSERAAPPTIDSITSGLVTEGQHYEFKARLNLEEQRGKSNFIDDIVAFLNSGPGYLVVGVYEKKGAFERFDPLDGDRDALQRRITSIIQDNIEPKPLGVRLEFLDLDSSGFVLCLELPDHRLRPYQNKITGGFYLRTGAQNTPIPRDQLHALFTPIEKLEADTAKLMERENTAIETRDIMQKNGATLHIAIVPQEHYERERAPFDPGRGVLKRMRYYHAEDGGIYKGCEDGVEVLEKTFQEGRSISRFFIGDDWLTHSYVSHPFAVRKGEGRLTLHEFRPAFARYMGDIQRVFDDAGIRGPFGVLFAVKNLQRNPDLKWAFPNASAASIGRPIRVARVDDPVLLDRFYEKVSSVTVYGR
;
A
#
# COMPACT_ATOMS: atom_id res chain seq x y z
N MET A 1 35.46 -41.91 50.39
CA MET A 1 35.61 -40.57 49.79
C MET A 1 34.26 -40.30 49.13
N GLY A 2 33.32 -39.51 49.66
CA GLY A 2 33.44 -38.28 50.47
C GLY A 2 33.75 -37.10 49.54
N ILE A 3 33.06 -35.95 49.55
CA ILE A 3 32.04 -35.31 50.41
C ILE A 3 31.17 -34.43 49.44
N ASP A 4 29.83 -34.41 49.46
CA ASP A 4 28.92 -33.47 50.18
C ASP A 4 29.25 -31.96 50.00
N VAL A 5 28.34 -30.97 49.88
CA VAL A 5 26.85 -30.83 49.90
C VAL A 5 26.47 -29.73 48.83
N GLY A 6 25.25 -29.28 48.56
CA GLY A 6 23.91 -29.53 49.13
C GLY A 6 22.81 -28.64 48.49
N GLU A 7 21.55 -28.90 48.84
CA GLU A 7 20.36 -28.15 48.41
C GLU A 7 20.14 -26.85 49.22
N CYS A 8 19.30 -25.94 48.73
CA CYS A 8 18.56 -25.03 49.61
C CYS A 8 17.22 -24.59 49.01
N GLU A 9 16.12 -25.18 49.51
CA GLU A 9 14.78 -24.60 49.38
C GLU A 9 14.56 -23.48 50.42
N ARG A 10 13.67 -22.53 50.10
CA ARG A 10 12.69 -21.79 50.96
C ARG A 10 12.45 -20.39 50.38
N SER A 11 11.30 -19.72 50.49
CA SER A 11 9.89 -20.01 50.78
C SER A 11 9.26 -18.64 51.13
N GLY A 12 7.99 -18.40 50.77
CA GLY A 12 7.23 -17.22 51.18
C GLY A 12 7.32 -16.02 50.23
N ALA A 13 6.32 -15.14 50.13
CA ALA A 13 5.03 -15.14 50.85
C ALA A 13 3.90 -14.51 50.02
N VAL A 14 2.66 -14.89 50.36
CA VAL A 14 1.42 -14.32 49.82
C VAL A 14 1.21 -12.91 50.36
N SER A 15 0.79 -11.96 49.51
CA SER A 15 -0.04 -10.84 49.96
C SER A 15 -1.30 -10.74 49.10
N ARG A 16 -2.46 -10.89 49.77
CA ARG A 16 -3.76 -10.50 49.23
C ARG A 16 -3.99 -9.04 49.59
N GLN A 17 -4.53 -8.25 48.68
CA GLN A 17 -5.38 -7.12 49.07
C GLN A 17 -6.77 -7.30 48.45
N ARG A 18 -7.75 -7.48 49.33
CA ARG A 18 -9.17 -7.31 49.00
C ARG A 18 -9.46 -5.82 48.96
N PHE A 19 -10.31 -5.40 48.05
CA PHE A 19 -11.29 -4.35 48.35
C PHE A 19 -12.69 -4.87 47.96
N GLN A 20 -13.52 -4.97 48.99
CA GLN A 20 -14.97 -5.14 49.05
C GLN A 20 -15.47 -3.91 49.82
N ASP A 21 -16.67 -3.36 49.70
CA ASP A 21 -17.85 -3.54 48.85
C ASP A 21 -18.52 -2.13 48.75
N GLY A 22 -19.57 -1.92 47.95
CA GLY A 22 -20.31 -0.64 48.03
C GLY A 22 -21.32 -0.36 46.93
N ASP A 23 -22.56 -0.80 47.15
CA ASP A 23 -23.80 -0.63 46.37
C ASP A 23 -24.03 0.69 45.61
N GLY A 24 -24.77 0.59 44.49
CA GLY A 24 -25.32 1.75 43.77
C GLY A 24 -26.15 1.41 42.52
N PHE A 25 -27.39 0.94 42.69
CA PHE A 25 -28.35 0.80 41.58
C PHE A 25 -28.91 2.17 41.17
N VAL A 26 -28.76 2.58 39.90
CA VAL A 26 -29.61 3.59 39.25
C VAL A 26 -29.89 3.17 37.80
N MET A 27 -31.17 3.03 37.44
CA MET A 27 -31.65 2.98 36.06
C MET A 27 -31.89 4.40 35.56
N MET A 28 -31.47 4.74 34.33
CA MET A 28 -32.28 5.52 33.36
C MET A 28 -31.60 5.71 32.00
N ASP A 29 -32.36 5.39 30.95
CA ASP A 29 -32.58 6.13 29.70
C ASP A 29 -31.48 7.05 29.10
N ASP A 30 -31.06 6.63 27.90
CA ASP A 30 -31.27 7.33 26.62
C ASP A 30 -30.50 8.63 26.27
N LYS A 31 -29.96 8.63 25.04
CA LYS A 31 -29.38 9.73 24.22
C LYS A 31 -27.96 10.24 24.53
N PRO A 32 -27.01 10.10 23.58
CA PRO A 32 -25.76 10.86 23.61
C PRO A 32 -25.99 12.33 23.24
N THR A 33 -25.69 13.25 24.16
CA THR A 33 -25.71 14.68 23.88
C THR A 33 -24.47 15.11 23.09
N PHE A 34 -24.68 15.61 21.88
CA PHE A 34 -23.63 16.21 21.05
C PHE A 34 -23.08 17.46 21.75
N ARG A 35 -21.77 17.49 22.06
CA ARG A 35 -21.05 18.72 22.42
C ARG A 35 -19.95 18.98 21.40
N PRO A 36 -19.97 20.11 20.67
CA PRO A 36 -18.82 20.53 19.88
C PRO A 36 -17.69 20.98 20.81
N ARG A 37 -16.44 20.72 20.44
CA ARG A 37 -15.29 21.46 20.98
C ARG A 37 -14.49 22.13 19.84
N PRO A 38 -13.88 23.30 20.12
CA PRO A 38 -13.35 24.18 19.08
C PRO A 38 -11.85 23.95 18.82
N HIS A 39 -11.34 24.71 17.86
CA HIS A 39 -9.95 25.22 17.68
C HIS A 39 -9.48 25.14 16.22
N TRP A 40 -10.11 25.96 15.36
CA TRP A 40 -9.48 26.48 14.15
C TRP A 40 -8.88 27.85 14.47
N SER A 41 -7.59 27.92 14.80
CA SER A 41 -6.89 29.19 15.04
C SER A 41 -5.37 29.08 14.94
N ALA A 42 -4.84 28.61 13.79
CA ALA A 42 -3.40 28.62 13.51
C ALA A 42 -3.09 28.58 11.99
N LEU A 43 -3.41 29.65 11.25
CA LEU A 43 -2.82 30.00 9.94
C LEU A 43 -3.35 31.36 9.43
N GLN A 44 -3.10 32.44 10.18
CA GLN A 44 -3.47 33.80 9.78
C GLN A 44 -2.42 34.85 10.19
N HIS A 45 -1.15 34.65 9.81
CA HIS A 45 -0.07 35.63 10.02
C HIS A 45 0.95 35.61 8.87
N ALA A 46 0.58 36.10 7.69
CA ALA A 46 1.48 36.68 6.68
C ALA A 46 0.70 37.22 5.47
N LEU A 47 0.19 38.46 5.54
CA LEU A 47 0.01 39.38 4.40
C LEU A 47 -0.60 40.71 4.91
N VAL A 48 0.26 41.71 5.13
CA VAL A 48 -0.16 43.05 5.57
C VAL A 48 -0.47 43.92 4.36
N PHE A 49 -1.74 44.04 3.99
CA PHE A 49 -2.19 45.06 3.05
C PHE A 49 -2.33 46.42 3.76
N LYS A 50 -1.56 47.42 3.32
CA LYS A 50 -1.62 48.79 3.85
C LYS A 50 -2.64 49.65 3.11
N LYS A 51 -3.60 50.18 3.89
CA LYS A 51 -4.44 51.38 3.64
C LYS A 51 -5.38 51.39 2.41
N THR A 52 -6.68 51.25 2.70
CA THR A 52 -7.75 52.03 2.08
C THR A 52 -7.79 53.48 2.61
N PRO A 53 -8.41 54.41 1.85
CA PRO A 53 -9.09 55.57 2.41
C PRO A 53 -10.62 55.48 2.21
N LYS A 54 -11.31 55.29 3.33
CA LYS A 54 -12.68 55.71 3.69
C LYS A 54 -13.60 56.30 2.61
N LEU A 55 -14.78 55.69 2.47
CA LEU A 55 -16.06 56.42 2.39
C LEU A 55 -17.13 55.66 3.19
N GLY A 56 -18.00 56.39 3.89
CA GLY A 56 -18.79 55.86 5.01
C GLY A 56 -20.17 55.34 4.63
N LEU A 57 -20.72 54.46 5.48
CA LEU A 57 -22.11 54.02 5.45
C LEU A 57 -22.97 54.86 6.41
N VAL A 58 -24.10 55.35 5.92
CA VAL A 58 -25.20 55.91 6.72
C VAL A 58 -26.32 54.85 6.81
N PRO A 59 -26.93 54.58 7.98
CA PRO A 59 -27.95 53.55 8.12
C PRO A 59 -29.40 54.08 8.06
N GLY A 60 -30.30 53.32 7.42
CA GLY A 60 -31.76 53.47 7.48
C GLY A 60 -32.45 52.38 6.63
N THR A 61 -33.07 51.33 7.19
CA THR A 61 -34.40 51.20 7.85
C THR A 61 -35.61 51.03 6.91
N HIS A 62 -36.33 49.92 7.12
CA HIS A 62 -37.77 49.64 6.90
C HIS A 62 -38.34 49.01 5.59
N ARG A 63 -38.82 47.76 5.77
CA ARG A 63 -40.20 47.20 5.50
C ARG A 63 -40.69 46.81 4.08
N ARG A 64 -41.05 45.50 3.99
CA ARG A 64 -42.26 44.83 3.42
C ARG A 64 -42.33 44.34 1.94
N ARG A 65 -42.47 42.99 1.83
CA ARG A 65 -43.38 42.13 1.00
C ARG A 65 -43.52 42.31 -0.55
N CYS A 66 -43.00 41.30 -1.28
CA CYS A 66 -43.64 40.51 -2.39
C CYS A 66 -44.04 41.21 -3.74
N PRO A 67 -44.33 40.47 -4.84
CA PRO A 67 -43.45 39.52 -5.56
C PRO A 67 -43.47 39.59 -7.13
N GLY A 68 -42.34 39.31 -7.81
CA GLY A 68 -42.22 39.01 -9.27
C GLY A 68 -42.35 40.20 -10.25
N PRO A 69 -42.11 40.06 -11.58
CA PRO A 69 -41.64 38.90 -12.38
C PRO A 69 -40.24 39.19 -13.07
N PRO A 70 -39.73 38.43 -14.09
CA PRO A 70 -38.30 38.43 -14.50
C PRO A 70 -37.95 39.29 -15.75
N VAL A 71 -36.72 39.10 -16.29
CA VAL A 71 -36.08 39.71 -17.49
C VAL A 71 -35.35 41.05 -17.16
N ASP A 72 -34.13 41.38 -17.63
CA ASP A 72 -33.28 40.83 -18.70
C ASP A 72 -31.76 40.78 -18.37
N ARG A 73 -30.97 40.16 -19.27
CA ARG A 73 -29.50 40.29 -19.33
C ARG A 73 -29.10 41.55 -20.11
N ALA A 74 -28.28 42.43 -19.53
CA ALA A 74 -27.19 43.15 -20.20
C ALA A 74 -26.46 44.10 -19.24
N ASN A 75 -25.21 44.43 -19.60
CA ASN A 75 -24.37 45.50 -19.05
C ASN A 75 -23.88 45.30 -17.60
N LEU A 76 -22.56 45.15 -17.46
CA LEU A 76 -21.73 46.05 -16.65
C LEU A 76 -20.25 45.89 -17.05
N ILE A 77 -19.81 46.85 -17.88
CA ILE A 77 -18.48 47.50 -17.91
C ILE A 77 -17.25 46.58 -17.79
N GLU A 78 -16.51 46.44 -18.89
CA GLU A 78 -15.12 46.02 -18.89
C GLU A 78 -14.23 47.14 -18.32
N GLU A 79 -13.53 46.87 -17.22
CA GLU A 79 -12.47 47.73 -16.70
C GLU A 79 -11.14 46.98 -16.88
N TYR A 80 -10.41 47.33 -17.94
CA TYR A 80 -9.10 46.74 -18.24
C TYR A 80 -8.03 47.26 -17.29
N VAL A 81 -7.36 46.35 -16.59
CA VAL A 81 -6.06 46.64 -15.95
C VAL A 81 -4.99 45.95 -16.77
N GLU A 82 -4.32 46.72 -17.64
CA GLU A 82 -3.03 46.31 -18.19
C GLU A 82 -2.02 46.22 -17.04
N VAL A 83 -1.36 45.06 -16.93
CA VAL A 83 -0.16 44.92 -16.10
C VAL A 83 1.00 44.77 -17.05
N ASP A 84 1.75 45.86 -17.20
CA ASP A 84 2.94 45.94 -18.02
C ASP A 84 4.03 45.01 -17.46
N ILE A 85 4.61 44.16 -18.33
CA ILE A 85 5.62 43.17 -17.94
C ILE A 85 7.01 43.73 -18.23
N GLY A 86 7.30 44.87 -17.60
CA GLY A 86 8.61 45.52 -17.60
C GLY A 86 9.48 45.07 -16.43
N GLU A 87 10.69 44.58 -16.74
CA GLU A 87 11.83 44.40 -15.84
C GLU A 87 11.62 43.66 -14.49
N VAL A 88 11.79 42.33 -14.52
CA VAL A 88 12.43 41.62 -13.40
C VAL A 88 13.61 40.83 -13.93
N GLN A 89 14.80 41.41 -13.81
CA GLN A 89 16.07 40.75 -14.13
C GLN A 89 16.73 40.24 -12.84
N LEU A 90 17.34 39.05 -12.94
CA LEU A 90 18.35 38.42 -12.05
C LEU A 90 17.92 37.39 -10.98
N LEU A 91 18.60 36.23 -11.10
CA LEU A 91 18.96 35.22 -10.09
C LEU A 91 17.93 34.15 -9.67
N LEU A 92 17.59 33.26 -10.61
CA LEU A 92 17.38 31.83 -10.34
C LEU A 92 18.04 30.99 -11.46
N PRO A 93 18.75 29.90 -11.15
CA PRO A 93 19.07 28.86 -12.13
C PRO A 93 17.82 28.00 -12.41
N ASP A 94 17.83 27.35 -13.58
CA ASP A 94 16.89 26.33 -14.08
C ASP A 94 15.62 26.80 -14.81
N VAL A 95 15.65 26.55 -16.13
CA VAL A 95 14.60 26.86 -17.12
C VAL A 95 13.40 25.89 -17.02
N PHE A 96 13.52 24.82 -16.23
CA PHE A 96 12.49 23.79 -16.10
C PHE A 96 11.32 24.24 -15.21
N ASP A 97 11.61 24.86 -14.06
CA ASP A 97 10.58 25.31 -13.11
C ASP A 97 9.71 26.44 -13.68
N LEU A 98 10.27 27.30 -14.55
CA LEU A 98 9.51 28.39 -15.17
C LEU A 98 8.38 27.88 -16.07
N LYS A 99 8.59 26.76 -16.79
CA LYS A 99 7.53 26.10 -17.58
C LYS A 99 6.44 25.51 -16.68
N ILE A 100 6.83 24.91 -15.55
CA ILE A 100 5.89 24.35 -14.57
C ILE A 100 5.08 25.47 -13.89
N LEU A 101 5.70 26.61 -13.54
CA LEU A 101 5.00 27.77 -13.00
C LEU A 101 4.05 28.40 -14.03
N LEU A 102 4.46 28.53 -15.30
CA LEU A 102 3.62 29.05 -16.38
C LEU A 102 2.41 28.14 -16.65
N LEU A 103 2.59 26.82 -16.65
CA LEU A 103 1.48 25.86 -16.73
C LEU A 103 0.55 25.98 -15.51
N LYS A 104 1.09 26.01 -14.27
CA LYS A 104 0.30 26.18 -13.04
C LYS A 104 -0.47 27.50 -13.05
N GLY A 105 0.14 28.60 -13.51
CA GLY A 105 -0.50 29.91 -13.62
C GLY A 105 -1.61 29.95 -14.68
N ALA A 106 -1.37 29.39 -15.87
CA ALA A 106 -2.38 29.25 -16.91
C ALA A 106 -3.57 28.38 -16.45
N LEU A 107 -3.29 27.30 -15.71
CA LEU A 107 -4.29 26.41 -15.12
C LEU A 107 -5.10 27.09 -14.03
N LEU A 108 -4.47 27.85 -13.13
CA LEU A 108 -5.18 28.63 -12.10
C LEU A 108 -6.12 29.65 -12.74
N LYS A 109 -5.64 30.35 -13.79
CA LYS A 109 -6.42 31.32 -14.56
C LYS A 109 -7.62 30.65 -15.24
N ARG A 110 -7.44 29.45 -15.83
CA ARG A 110 -8.51 28.70 -16.50
C ARG A 110 -9.52 28.10 -15.52
N ALA A 111 -9.08 27.62 -14.35
CA ALA A 111 -9.96 27.15 -13.28
C ALA A 111 -10.81 28.28 -12.67
N LEU A 112 -10.23 29.48 -12.49
CA LEU A 112 -10.95 30.67 -12.03
C LEU A 112 -11.96 31.19 -13.06
N ILE A 113 -11.70 31.01 -14.37
CA ILE A 113 -12.67 31.31 -15.43
C ILE A 113 -13.82 30.28 -15.41
N SER A 114 -13.51 28.98 -15.32
CA SER A 114 -14.51 27.90 -15.27
C SER A 114 -15.43 28.01 -14.04
N SER A 115 -14.88 28.35 -12.87
CA SER A 115 -15.69 28.53 -11.65
C SER A 115 -16.57 29.78 -11.67
N ARG A 116 -16.18 30.83 -12.42
CA ARG A 116 -17.04 32.00 -12.68
C ARG A 116 -18.16 31.72 -13.70
N GLN A 117 -18.00 30.72 -14.57
CA GLN A 117 -19.00 30.37 -15.60
C GLN A 117 -19.92 29.20 -15.19
N ASN A 118 -19.64 28.54 -14.06
CA ASN A 118 -20.37 27.37 -13.57
C ASN A 118 -20.41 26.19 -14.58
N GLU A 119 -19.39 26.12 -15.44
CA GLU A 119 -19.20 25.00 -16.36
C GLU A 119 -18.36 23.91 -15.68
N MET A 120 -18.92 22.70 -15.63
CA MET A 120 -18.22 21.51 -15.16
C MET A 120 -17.10 21.16 -16.15
N LEU A 121 -15.86 21.04 -15.66
CA LEU A 121 -14.75 20.54 -16.47
C LEU A 121 -15.06 19.11 -16.95
N PRO A 122 -14.85 18.77 -18.24
CA PRO A 122 -15.15 17.44 -18.75
C PRO A 122 -14.42 16.34 -17.99
N THR A 123 -15.12 15.24 -17.71
CA THR A 123 -14.59 14.11 -16.91
C THR A 123 -13.34 13.48 -17.53
N GLU A 124 -13.23 13.48 -18.86
CA GLU A 124 -12.02 13.05 -19.59
C GLU A 124 -10.80 13.93 -19.30
N PHE A 125 -11.01 15.23 -19.04
CA PHE A 125 -9.95 16.17 -18.73
C PHE A 125 -9.40 15.90 -17.32
N VAL A 126 -10.28 15.65 -16.34
CA VAL A 126 -9.87 15.25 -14.98
C VAL A 126 -9.18 13.87 -15.00
N GLY A 127 -9.73 12.90 -15.75
CA GLY A 127 -9.14 11.57 -15.91
C GLY A 127 -7.72 11.61 -16.46
N LYS A 128 -7.50 12.29 -17.60
CA LYS A 128 -6.17 12.46 -18.20
C LYS A 128 -5.21 13.24 -17.30
N TYR A 129 -5.70 14.19 -16.49
CA TYR A 129 -4.85 14.89 -15.52
C TYR A 129 -4.45 14.00 -14.33
N CYS A 130 -5.34 13.19 -13.78
CA CYS A 130 -4.98 12.23 -12.73
C CYS A 130 -4.02 11.14 -13.25
N GLU A 131 -4.16 10.73 -14.50
CA GLU A 131 -3.24 9.79 -15.16
C GLU A 131 -1.87 10.44 -15.42
N ALA A 132 -1.83 11.67 -15.96
CA ALA A 132 -0.58 12.42 -16.15
C ALA A 132 0.12 12.76 -14.83
N PHE A 133 -0.62 13.04 -13.75
CA PHE A 133 -0.07 13.28 -12.42
C PHE A 133 0.53 11.99 -11.83
N ARG A 134 -0.16 10.85 -11.94
CA ARG A 134 0.40 9.52 -11.58
C ARG A 134 1.59 9.11 -12.43
N MET A 135 1.63 9.51 -13.70
CA MET A 135 2.80 9.30 -14.56
C MET A 135 3.97 10.24 -14.23
N SER A 136 3.73 11.38 -13.58
CA SER A 136 4.79 12.31 -13.17
C SER A 136 5.58 11.88 -11.93
N GLU A 137 5.10 10.89 -11.16
CA GLU A 137 5.79 10.36 -9.97
C GLU A 137 6.64 9.10 -10.24
N ARG A 138 6.52 8.48 -11.43
CA ARG A 138 7.46 7.43 -11.85
C ARG A 138 8.58 8.06 -12.65
N ALA A 139 9.77 8.07 -12.06
CA ALA A 139 11.01 8.26 -12.80
C ALA A 139 11.04 7.33 -14.04
N ALA A 140 11.40 7.88 -15.19
CA ALA A 140 11.52 7.10 -16.41
C ALA A 140 12.78 6.20 -16.36
N PRO A 141 12.76 5.00 -16.94
CA PRO A 141 13.96 4.19 -17.11
C PRO A 141 15.06 5.00 -17.81
N PRO A 142 16.28 5.08 -17.25
CA PRO A 142 17.36 5.81 -17.87
C PRO A 142 17.79 5.10 -19.15
N THR A 143 17.87 5.86 -20.24
CA THR A 143 18.49 5.46 -21.51
C THR A 143 19.75 6.29 -21.76
N ILE A 144 20.65 5.80 -22.62
CA ILE A 144 21.89 6.50 -23.00
C ILE A 144 21.58 7.91 -23.52
N ASP A 145 20.55 8.05 -24.35
CA ASP A 145 20.07 9.34 -24.84
C ASP A 145 19.58 10.26 -23.71
N SER A 146 18.80 9.73 -22.76
CA SER A 146 18.24 10.53 -21.65
C SER A 146 19.31 11.01 -20.66
N ILE A 147 20.37 10.21 -20.46
CA ILE A 147 21.54 10.55 -19.66
C ILE A 147 22.37 11.62 -20.41
N THR A 148 22.69 11.38 -21.68
CA THR A 148 23.57 12.26 -22.48
C THR A 148 22.93 13.63 -22.76
N SER A 149 21.61 13.67 -22.94
CA SER A 149 20.85 14.91 -23.17
C SER A 149 20.59 15.73 -21.90
N GLY A 150 20.93 15.21 -20.72
CA GLY A 150 20.62 15.86 -19.44
C GLY A 150 19.12 15.89 -19.10
N LEU A 151 18.29 15.06 -19.75
CA LEU A 151 16.89 14.85 -19.36
C LEU A 151 16.78 14.11 -18.02
N VAL A 152 17.81 13.36 -17.65
CA VAL A 152 17.99 12.73 -16.34
C VAL A 152 19.16 13.40 -15.63
N THR A 153 18.90 13.98 -14.45
CA THR A 153 19.90 14.56 -13.56
C THR A 153 19.86 13.89 -12.20
N GLU A 154 20.94 13.98 -11.43
CA GLU A 154 21.00 13.43 -10.09
C GLU A 154 20.00 14.12 -9.15
N GLY A 155 19.40 13.34 -8.24
CA GLY A 155 18.41 13.85 -7.30
C GLY A 155 17.63 12.74 -6.60
N GLN A 156 16.38 13.02 -6.26
CA GLN A 156 15.53 12.13 -5.45
C GLN A 156 15.34 10.73 -6.05
N HIS A 157 15.37 10.61 -7.38
CA HIS A 157 15.07 9.37 -8.11
C HIS A 157 16.23 8.82 -8.95
N TYR A 158 17.35 9.53 -9.04
CA TYR A 158 18.52 9.11 -9.81
C TYR A 158 19.80 9.37 -9.02
N GLU A 159 20.71 8.40 -9.06
CA GLU A 159 22.04 8.44 -8.47
C GLU A 159 23.05 8.02 -9.54
N PHE A 160 24.07 8.83 -9.79
CA PHE A 160 25.10 8.54 -10.78
C PHE A 160 26.42 8.18 -10.09
N LYS A 161 27.04 7.06 -10.49
CA LYS A 161 28.36 6.66 -9.99
C LYS A 161 29.27 6.25 -11.13
N ALA A 162 30.52 6.70 -11.09
CA ALA A 162 31.50 6.28 -12.08
C ALA A 162 31.84 4.79 -11.94
N ARG A 163 32.11 4.32 -10.72
CA ARG A 163 32.54 2.93 -10.44
C ARG A 163 31.96 2.41 -9.12
N LEU A 164 31.76 1.09 -9.03
CA LEU A 164 31.45 0.39 -7.78
C LEU A 164 32.71 -0.27 -7.21
N ASN A 165 33.03 0.01 -5.95
CA ASN A 165 34.04 -0.76 -5.22
C ASN A 165 33.34 -1.87 -4.42
N LEU A 166 33.19 -3.05 -5.05
CA LEU A 166 32.57 -4.23 -4.45
C LEU A 166 33.57 -5.17 -3.77
N GLU A 167 34.85 -4.83 -3.70
CA GLU A 167 35.87 -5.61 -2.98
C GLU A 167 35.99 -5.14 -1.54
N GLU A 168 36.22 -3.84 -1.34
CA GLU A 168 36.39 -3.23 -0.03
C GLU A 168 35.09 -3.19 0.77
N GLN A 169 35.19 -3.49 2.07
CA GLN A 169 34.04 -3.45 2.98
C GLN A 169 33.38 -2.06 3.05
N ARG A 170 34.19 -0.99 2.94
CA ARG A 170 33.68 0.39 2.89
C ARG A 170 32.93 0.70 1.60
N GLY A 171 33.45 0.22 0.46
CA GLY A 171 32.77 0.37 -0.84
C GLY A 171 31.44 -0.38 -0.89
N LYS A 172 31.42 -1.62 -0.39
CA LYS A 172 30.18 -2.40 -0.18
C LYS A 172 29.19 -1.66 0.71
N SER A 173 29.64 -1.11 1.84
CA SER A 173 28.76 -0.36 2.75
C SER A 173 28.09 0.80 2.04
N ASN A 174 28.87 1.69 1.41
CA ASN A 174 28.33 2.86 0.73
C ASN A 174 27.28 2.45 -0.34
N PHE A 175 27.59 1.45 -1.16
CA PHE A 175 26.66 0.91 -2.17
C PHE A 175 25.35 0.40 -1.55
N ILE A 176 25.41 -0.25 -0.39
CA ILE A 176 24.21 -0.68 0.33
C ILE A 176 23.48 0.52 0.95
N ASP A 177 24.18 1.52 1.49
CA ASP A 177 23.59 2.73 2.06
C ASP A 177 22.77 3.51 1.00
N ASP A 178 23.27 3.61 -0.22
CA ASP A 178 22.55 4.20 -1.37
C ASP A 178 21.25 3.43 -1.70
N ILE A 179 21.34 2.11 -1.80
CA ILE A 179 20.19 1.25 -2.10
C ILE A 179 19.15 1.35 -0.98
N VAL A 180 19.58 1.27 0.28
CA VAL A 180 18.70 1.40 1.46
C VAL A 180 18.02 2.77 1.48
N ALA A 181 18.72 3.85 1.15
CA ALA A 181 18.13 5.19 1.07
C ALA A 181 17.03 5.29 0.02
N PHE A 182 17.21 4.73 -1.18
CA PHE A 182 16.16 4.62 -2.18
C PHE A 182 14.98 3.77 -1.69
N LEU A 183 15.23 2.53 -1.24
CA LEU A 183 14.21 1.60 -0.76
C LEU A 183 13.32 2.18 0.35
N ASN A 184 13.88 3.05 1.20
CA ASN A 184 13.14 3.75 2.26
C ASN A 184 12.40 5.00 1.82
N SER A 185 12.67 5.52 0.61
CA SER A 185 12.15 6.82 0.15
C SER A 185 11.13 6.67 -0.98
N GLY A 186 11.43 5.86 -1.99
CA GLY A 186 10.58 5.70 -3.17
C GLY A 186 11.29 5.00 -4.33
N PRO A 187 10.64 4.89 -5.49
CA PRO A 187 11.25 4.30 -6.67
C PRO A 187 12.40 5.18 -7.18
N GLY A 188 13.43 4.56 -7.73
CA GLY A 188 14.57 5.27 -8.33
C GLY A 188 15.53 4.35 -9.08
N TYR A 189 16.57 4.96 -9.63
CA TYR A 189 17.60 4.30 -10.42
C TYR A 189 18.99 4.67 -9.92
N LEU A 190 19.81 3.65 -9.67
CA LEU A 190 21.25 3.81 -9.46
C LEU A 190 21.97 3.43 -10.78
N VAL A 191 22.62 4.40 -11.40
CA VAL A 191 23.30 4.23 -12.70
C VAL A 191 24.81 4.25 -12.48
N VAL A 192 25.48 3.20 -12.93
CA VAL A 192 26.91 2.95 -12.73
C VAL A 192 27.63 2.90 -14.07
N GLY A 193 28.75 3.61 -14.17
CA GLY A 193 29.48 3.86 -15.41
C GLY A 193 29.27 5.29 -15.94
N VAL A 194 28.79 6.20 -15.08
CA VAL A 194 28.53 7.61 -15.40
C VAL A 194 29.33 8.50 -14.45
N TYR A 195 30.16 9.37 -15.02
CA TYR A 195 30.84 10.42 -14.28
C TYR A 195 30.01 11.70 -14.31
N GLU A 196 29.60 12.16 -13.13
CA GLU A 196 28.79 13.35 -12.92
C GLU A 196 29.63 14.52 -12.40
N LYS A 197 29.13 15.73 -12.60
CA LYS A 197 29.69 16.95 -12.01
C LYS A 197 28.60 17.98 -11.74
N LYS A 198 28.33 18.21 -10.44
CA LYS A 198 27.28 19.12 -9.94
C LYS A 198 25.85 18.64 -10.26
N GLY A 199 25.62 17.33 -10.20
CA GLY A 199 24.35 16.65 -10.47
C GLY A 199 24.03 16.42 -11.95
N ALA A 200 24.96 16.78 -12.85
CA ALA A 200 24.79 16.67 -14.31
C ALA A 200 25.83 15.71 -14.91
N PHE A 201 25.44 15.02 -15.98
CA PHE A 201 26.32 14.17 -16.78
C PHE A 201 27.53 14.95 -17.33
N GLU A 202 28.76 14.45 -17.12
CA GLU A 202 29.97 14.96 -17.80
C GLU A 202 30.48 13.96 -18.86
N ARG A 203 30.59 12.67 -18.51
CA ARG A 203 31.03 11.61 -19.44
C ARG A 203 30.65 10.21 -18.95
N PHE A 204 30.67 9.23 -19.84
CA PHE A 204 30.67 7.82 -19.46
C PHE A 204 32.07 7.38 -18.96
N ASP A 205 32.09 6.46 -18.00
CA ASP A 205 33.26 5.69 -17.53
C ASP A 205 32.85 4.21 -17.58
N PRO A 206 32.75 3.60 -18.78
CA PRO A 206 32.11 2.30 -18.96
C PRO A 206 32.70 1.20 -18.10
N LEU A 207 31.81 0.32 -17.65
CA LEU A 207 32.18 -0.95 -17.04
C LEU A 207 32.60 -1.96 -18.12
N ASP A 208 33.56 -2.80 -17.77
CA ASP A 208 34.06 -3.92 -18.56
C ASP A 208 33.89 -5.26 -17.82
N GLY A 209 34.14 -6.37 -18.53
CA GLY A 209 34.06 -7.73 -17.99
C GLY A 209 32.72 -8.45 -18.18
N ASP A 210 32.54 -9.53 -17.40
CA ASP A 210 31.38 -10.44 -17.50
C ASP A 210 30.15 -9.88 -16.74
N ARG A 211 29.09 -9.58 -17.51
CA ARG A 211 27.81 -9.07 -17.03
C ARG A 211 27.09 -10.07 -16.12
N ASP A 212 27.12 -11.36 -16.44
CA ASP A 212 26.44 -12.40 -15.66
C ASP A 212 27.15 -12.63 -14.33
N ALA A 213 28.49 -12.56 -14.31
CA ALA A 213 29.25 -12.55 -13.06
C ALA A 213 28.93 -11.32 -12.20
N LEU A 214 28.90 -10.12 -12.80
CA LEU A 214 28.61 -8.87 -12.09
C LEU A 214 27.18 -8.84 -11.54
N GLN A 215 26.19 -9.25 -12.35
CA GLN A 215 24.78 -9.32 -11.94
C GLN A 215 24.58 -10.27 -10.77
N ARG A 216 25.12 -11.50 -10.85
CA ARG A 216 25.06 -12.47 -9.74
C ARG A 216 25.72 -11.93 -8.47
N ARG A 217 26.89 -11.30 -8.60
CA ARG A 217 27.63 -10.69 -7.48
C ARG A 217 26.83 -9.59 -6.79
N ILE A 218 26.30 -8.63 -7.54
CA ILE A 218 25.49 -7.53 -7.00
C ILE A 218 24.22 -8.06 -6.34
N THR A 219 23.55 -9.03 -6.98
CA THR A 219 22.34 -9.65 -6.45
C THR A 219 22.61 -10.32 -5.10
N SER A 220 23.70 -11.09 -4.95
CA SER A 220 24.10 -11.67 -3.65
C SER A 220 24.37 -10.57 -2.62
N ILE A 221 25.19 -9.57 -2.95
CA ILE A 221 25.53 -8.46 -2.05
C ILE A 221 24.26 -7.76 -1.51
N ILE A 222 23.27 -7.50 -2.36
CA ILE A 222 21.98 -6.92 -1.98
C ILE A 222 21.18 -7.86 -1.07
N GLN A 223 21.07 -9.15 -1.42
CA GLN A 223 20.28 -10.14 -0.68
C GLN A 223 20.89 -10.53 0.68
N ASP A 224 22.20 -10.41 0.84
CA ASP A 224 22.94 -10.80 2.04
C ASP A 224 23.08 -9.65 3.05
N ASN A 225 23.14 -8.40 2.58
CA ASN A 225 23.47 -7.21 3.37
C ASN A 225 22.31 -6.23 3.60
N ILE A 226 21.11 -6.48 3.09
CA ILE A 226 19.91 -5.66 3.35
C ILE A 226 18.86 -6.46 4.11
N GLU A 227 18.25 -5.83 5.13
CA GLU A 227 17.15 -6.40 5.90
C GLU A 227 15.97 -5.41 6.01
N PRO A 228 14.72 -5.80 5.72
CA PRO A 228 14.31 -7.07 5.11
C PRO A 228 14.85 -7.21 3.68
N LYS A 229 14.92 -8.44 3.16
CA LYS A 229 15.44 -8.70 1.81
C LYS A 229 14.59 -7.97 0.74
N PRO A 230 15.17 -7.13 -0.14
CA PRO A 230 14.44 -6.47 -1.21
C PRO A 230 14.10 -7.47 -2.34
N LEU A 231 13.04 -7.21 -3.10
CA LEU A 231 12.43 -8.16 -4.04
C LEU A 231 11.96 -7.46 -5.33
N GLY A 232 12.51 -7.85 -6.47
CA GLY A 232 12.18 -7.22 -7.75
C GLY A 232 13.04 -5.99 -8.09
N VAL A 233 14.14 -5.80 -7.38
CA VAL A 233 15.28 -5.00 -7.86
C VAL A 233 15.76 -5.60 -9.18
N ARG A 234 15.88 -4.78 -10.23
CA ARG A 234 16.31 -5.23 -11.56
C ARG A 234 17.65 -4.64 -11.94
N LEU A 235 18.45 -5.41 -12.66
CA LEU A 235 19.71 -4.97 -13.23
C LEU A 235 19.55 -5.00 -14.75
N GLU A 236 19.75 -3.85 -15.39
CA GLU A 236 19.76 -3.71 -16.84
C GLU A 236 21.12 -3.17 -17.27
N PHE A 237 21.65 -3.67 -18.38
CA PHE A 237 22.94 -3.25 -18.94
C PHE A 237 22.69 -2.49 -20.24
N LEU A 238 23.13 -1.25 -20.30
CA LEU A 238 23.05 -0.40 -21.49
C LEU A 238 24.38 -0.44 -22.24
N ASP A 239 24.35 -0.87 -23.49
CA ASP A 239 25.52 -1.01 -24.36
C ASP A 239 26.00 0.35 -24.88
N LEU A 240 27.27 0.70 -24.67
CA LEU A 240 27.87 1.87 -25.32
C LEU A 240 28.56 1.45 -26.63
N ASP A 241 28.51 2.32 -27.64
CA ASP A 241 29.19 2.11 -28.94
C ASP A 241 30.70 1.86 -28.78
N SER A 242 31.30 2.44 -27.74
CA SER A 242 32.65 2.12 -27.29
C SER A 242 32.63 0.91 -26.35
N SER A 243 33.21 -0.21 -26.79
CA SER A 243 33.29 -1.54 -26.13
C SER A 243 33.24 -1.54 -24.59
N GLY A 244 32.02 -1.52 -24.03
CA GLY A 244 31.75 -1.39 -22.60
C GLY A 244 30.27 -1.11 -22.35
N PHE A 245 29.86 -1.06 -21.09
CA PHE A 245 28.45 -0.90 -20.73
C PHE A 245 28.24 -0.04 -19.48
N VAL A 246 27.03 0.50 -19.35
CA VAL A 246 26.51 1.17 -18.15
C VAL A 246 25.55 0.21 -17.46
N LEU A 247 25.67 0.05 -16.13
CA LEU A 247 24.74 -0.73 -15.33
C LEU A 247 23.66 0.20 -14.76
N CYS A 248 22.40 -0.11 -15.03
CA CYS A 248 21.23 0.53 -14.42
C CYS A 248 20.58 -0.43 -13.42
N LEU A 249 20.51 -0.01 -12.16
CA LEU A 249 19.82 -0.72 -11.09
C LEU A 249 18.46 -0.07 -10.86
N GLU A 250 17.37 -0.71 -11.30
CA GLU A 250 15.99 -0.30 -10.98
C GLU A 250 15.69 -0.70 -9.54
N LEU A 251 15.43 0.30 -8.70
CA LEU A 251 14.98 0.16 -7.32
C LEU A 251 13.49 0.51 -7.28
N PRO A 252 12.57 -0.49 -7.23
CA PRO A 252 11.14 -0.22 -7.26
C PRO A 252 10.65 0.43 -5.97
N ASP A 253 9.46 1.05 -5.99
CA ASP A 253 8.78 1.46 -4.76
C ASP A 253 8.57 0.22 -3.88
N HIS A 254 9.30 0.21 -2.76
CA HIS A 254 9.39 -0.92 -1.86
C HIS A 254 8.75 -0.54 -0.53
N ARG A 255 7.75 -1.32 -0.13
CA ARG A 255 6.88 -1.00 1.02
C ARG A 255 7.23 -1.79 2.29
N LEU A 256 8.23 -2.68 2.26
CA LEU A 256 8.74 -3.37 3.47
C LEU A 256 9.62 -2.44 4.36
N ARG A 257 9.34 -1.13 4.35
CA ARG A 257 10.13 -0.11 5.06
C ARG A 257 9.90 -0.24 6.57
N PRO A 258 10.93 -0.08 7.41
CA PRO A 258 12.26 0.42 7.07
C PRO A 258 13.25 -0.70 6.71
N TYR A 259 14.03 -0.44 5.65
CA TYR A 259 15.20 -1.22 5.25
C TYR A 259 16.44 -0.75 6.01
N GLN A 260 17.27 -1.70 6.39
CA GLN A 260 18.51 -1.54 7.15
C GLN A 260 19.70 -2.04 6.32
N ASN A 261 20.81 -1.31 6.36
CA ASN A 261 22.12 -1.84 5.96
C ASN A 261 22.65 -2.72 7.09
N LYS A 262 22.82 -4.03 6.84
CA LYS A 262 23.34 -4.99 7.85
C LYS A 262 24.83 -4.84 8.13
N ILE A 263 25.60 -4.15 7.27
CA ILE A 263 27.03 -3.89 7.45
C ILE A 263 27.25 -2.82 8.53
N THR A 264 26.44 -1.76 8.53
CA THR A 264 26.56 -0.62 9.46
C THR A 264 25.51 -0.64 10.58
N GLY A 265 24.42 -1.41 10.40
CA GLY A 265 23.19 -1.28 11.19
C GLY A 265 22.38 -0.02 10.86
N GLY A 266 22.78 0.77 9.86
CA GLY A 266 22.20 2.06 9.54
C GLY A 266 20.86 1.99 8.80
N PHE A 267 20.00 2.95 9.09
CA PHE A 267 18.78 3.24 8.35
C PHE A 267 18.93 4.60 7.69
N TYR A 268 18.66 4.69 6.38
CA TYR A 268 18.83 5.93 5.60
C TYR A 268 17.57 6.25 4.80
N LEU A 269 17.29 7.54 4.63
CA LEU A 269 16.36 8.11 3.66
C LEU A 269 17.16 8.89 2.61
N ARG A 270 16.57 9.12 1.45
CA ARG A 270 17.10 9.96 0.39
C ARG A 270 16.36 11.30 0.42
N THR A 271 17.12 12.40 0.52
CA THR A 271 16.62 13.77 0.58
C THR A 271 17.31 14.57 -0.52
N GLY A 272 16.64 14.71 -1.66
CA GLY A 272 17.29 15.18 -2.89
C GLY A 272 18.34 14.18 -3.36
N ALA A 273 19.56 14.65 -3.62
CA ALA A 273 20.70 13.80 -3.99
C ALA A 273 21.45 13.18 -2.80
N GLN A 274 21.05 13.44 -1.55
CA GLN A 274 21.80 13.00 -0.36
C GLN A 274 21.10 11.92 0.46
N ASN A 275 21.88 10.99 0.99
CA ASN A 275 21.41 9.97 1.93
C ASN A 275 21.53 10.51 3.36
N THR A 276 20.41 10.61 4.07
CA THR A 276 20.29 11.13 5.44
C THR A 276 19.90 10.00 6.41
N PRO A 277 20.57 9.83 7.57
CA PRO A 277 20.17 8.82 8.56
C PRO A 277 18.75 9.07 9.08
N ILE A 278 17.94 8.03 9.22
CA ILE A 278 16.55 8.16 9.72
C ILE A 278 16.54 8.49 11.22
N PRO A 279 15.92 9.60 11.66
CA PRO A 279 15.74 9.89 13.08
C PRO A 279 14.87 8.82 13.75
N ARG A 280 15.18 8.48 15.02
CA ARG A 280 14.51 7.41 15.77
C ARG A 280 12.97 7.50 15.75
N ASP A 281 12.41 8.71 15.86
CA ASP A 281 10.95 8.90 15.89
C ASP A 281 10.30 8.66 14.53
N GLN A 282 10.97 9.03 13.43
CA GLN A 282 10.52 8.69 12.07
C GLN A 282 10.67 7.18 11.81
N LEU A 283 11.73 6.57 12.32
CA LEU A 283 11.95 5.13 12.21
C LEU A 283 10.84 4.34 12.93
N HIS A 284 10.42 4.76 14.13
CA HIS A 284 9.25 4.19 14.82
C HIS A 284 7.95 4.36 14.01
N ALA A 285 7.76 5.50 13.33
CA ALA A 285 6.61 5.71 12.46
C ALA A 285 6.60 4.75 11.25
N LEU A 286 7.77 4.37 10.71
CA LEU A 286 7.89 3.36 9.65
C LEU A 286 7.64 1.93 10.15
N PHE A 287 8.08 1.59 11.37
CA PHE A 287 7.80 0.27 11.96
C PHE A 287 6.34 0.08 12.42
N THR A 288 5.67 1.16 12.85
CA THR A 288 4.31 1.08 13.44
C THR A 288 3.27 0.41 12.52
N PRO A 289 3.20 0.67 11.20
CA PRO A 289 2.34 -0.08 10.29
C PRO A 289 2.65 -1.58 10.23
N ILE A 290 3.93 -1.98 10.26
CA ILE A 290 4.36 -3.38 10.14
C ILE A 290 3.93 -4.20 11.38
N GLU A 291 4.16 -3.67 12.58
CA GLU A 291 3.79 -4.36 13.83
C GLU A 291 2.25 -4.51 13.95
N LYS A 292 1.51 -3.48 13.53
CA LYS A 292 0.05 -3.52 13.46
C LYS A 292 -0.45 -4.51 12.41
N LEU A 293 0.19 -4.58 11.23
CA LEU A 293 -0.20 -5.47 10.14
C LEU A 293 -0.36 -6.92 10.63
N GLU A 294 0.63 -7.46 11.34
CA GLU A 294 0.56 -8.81 11.90
C GLU A 294 -0.47 -8.93 13.04
N ALA A 295 -0.50 -7.98 13.97
CA ALA A 295 -1.38 -8.04 15.14
C ALA A 295 -2.86 -7.87 14.79
N ASP A 296 -3.18 -7.08 13.77
CA ASP A 296 -4.54 -6.72 13.38
C ASP A 296 -5.11 -7.68 12.32
N THR A 297 -4.29 -8.30 11.46
CA THR A 297 -4.77 -9.30 10.47
C THR A 297 -5.64 -10.39 11.12
N ALA A 298 -5.24 -10.91 12.28
CA ALA A 298 -6.02 -11.93 13.00
C ALA A 298 -7.35 -11.39 13.54
N LYS A 299 -7.37 -10.14 14.04
CA LYS A 299 -8.57 -9.48 14.57
C LYS A 299 -9.56 -9.14 13.45
N LEU A 300 -9.05 -8.62 12.35
CA LEU A 300 -9.82 -8.24 11.16
C LEU A 300 -10.41 -9.49 10.49
N MET A 301 -9.68 -10.60 10.41
CA MET A 301 -10.25 -11.87 9.96
C MET A 301 -11.46 -12.29 10.80
N GLU A 302 -11.37 -12.16 12.13
CA GLU A 302 -12.47 -12.60 13.01
C GLU A 302 -13.65 -11.61 13.04
N ARG A 303 -13.39 -10.30 12.87
CA ARG A 303 -14.42 -9.27 12.60
C ARG A 303 -15.28 -9.67 11.40
N GLU A 304 -14.64 -9.95 10.27
CA GLU A 304 -15.33 -10.31 9.02
C GLU A 304 -16.00 -11.69 9.11
N ASN A 305 -15.38 -12.67 9.80
CA ASN A 305 -16.02 -13.95 10.07
C ASN A 305 -17.33 -13.76 10.86
N THR A 306 -17.33 -12.94 11.91
CA THR A 306 -18.52 -12.65 12.72
C THR A 306 -19.58 -11.92 11.89
N ALA A 307 -19.19 -10.92 11.10
CA ALA A 307 -20.12 -10.19 10.23
C ALA A 307 -20.82 -11.12 9.22
N ILE A 308 -20.08 -12.05 8.59
CA ILE A 308 -20.65 -13.05 7.68
C ILE A 308 -21.59 -14.02 8.42
N GLU A 309 -21.21 -14.48 9.61
CA GLU A 309 -22.03 -15.39 10.40
C GLU A 309 -23.36 -14.76 10.85
N THR A 310 -23.32 -13.47 11.24
CA THR A 310 -24.50 -12.64 11.56
C THR A 310 -25.41 -12.41 10.35
N ARG A 311 -24.84 -12.21 9.15
CA ARG A 311 -25.60 -12.04 7.90
C ARG A 311 -26.26 -13.33 7.39
N ASP A 312 -25.84 -14.50 7.87
CA ASP A 312 -26.33 -15.86 7.50
C ASP A 312 -26.34 -16.19 5.98
N ILE A 313 -25.50 -15.51 5.20
CA ILE A 313 -25.47 -15.62 3.73
C ILE A 313 -24.73 -16.84 3.16
N MET A 314 -23.91 -17.53 3.96
CA MET A 314 -23.04 -18.62 3.52
C MET A 314 -23.60 -20.00 3.86
N GLN A 315 -23.32 -20.99 3.02
CA GLN A 315 -23.60 -22.39 3.35
C GLN A 315 -22.80 -22.85 4.58
N LYS A 316 -23.52 -23.40 5.57
CA LYS A 316 -22.98 -23.81 6.88
C LYS A 316 -22.82 -25.33 7.03
N ASN A 317 -22.89 -26.10 5.94
CA ASN A 317 -23.01 -27.57 5.93
C ASN A 317 -21.69 -28.33 5.64
N GLY A 318 -20.52 -27.69 5.73
CA GLY A 318 -19.22 -28.35 5.52
C GLY A 318 -18.01 -27.61 6.07
N ALA A 319 -16.82 -27.99 5.58
CA ALA A 319 -15.56 -27.29 5.88
C ALA A 319 -15.56 -25.89 5.23
N THR A 320 -14.88 -24.93 5.84
CA THR A 320 -14.87 -23.53 5.38
C THR A 320 -13.45 -23.00 5.35
N LEU A 321 -13.00 -22.50 4.20
CA LEU A 321 -11.73 -21.79 4.03
C LEU A 321 -11.97 -20.30 4.27
N HIS A 322 -11.14 -19.73 5.14
CA HIS A 322 -11.10 -18.33 5.51
C HIS A 322 -9.74 -17.76 5.11
N ILE A 323 -9.76 -16.64 4.40
CA ILE A 323 -8.59 -15.89 3.97
C ILE A 323 -8.78 -14.45 4.43
N ALA A 324 -7.81 -13.91 5.16
CA ALA A 324 -7.70 -12.48 5.39
C ALA A 324 -6.36 -11.96 4.87
N ILE A 325 -6.43 -10.84 4.17
CA ILE A 325 -5.30 -10.13 3.59
C ILE A 325 -5.46 -8.65 3.97
N VAL A 326 -4.50 -8.14 4.73
CA VAL A 326 -4.39 -6.72 5.07
C VAL A 326 -3.22 -6.14 4.28
N PRO A 327 -3.45 -5.26 3.29
CA PRO A 327 -2.37 -4.48 2.67
C PRO A 327 -1.94 -3.34 3.60
N GLN A 328 -0.76 -2.77 3.41
CA GLN A 328 -0.31 -1.61 4.18
C GLN A 328 -1.23 -0.39 3.98
N GLU A 329 -1.81 -0.29 2.78
CA GLU A 329 -2.81 0.69 2.35
C GLU A 329 -4.04 0.76 3.27
N HIS A 330 -4.31 -0.29 4.07
CA HIS A 330 -5.33 -0.27 5.12
C HIS A 330 -5.13 0.83 6.17
N TYR A 331 -3.88 1.27 6.39
CA TYR A 331 -3.55 2.36 7.31
C TYR A 331 -3.42 3.73 6.60
N GLU A 332 -3.48 3.77 5.27
CA GLU A 332 -3.41 5.00 4.46
C GLU A 332 -4.79 5.69 4.42
N ARG A 333 -5.10 6.56 5.39
CA ARG A 333 -6.42 7.24 5.50
C ARG A 333 -6.87 8.05 4.27
N GLU A 334 -5.94 8.44 3.41
CA GLU A 334 -6.20 9.21 2.19
C GLU A 334 -6.28 8.32 0.94
N ARG A 335 -6.10 6.99 1.09
CA ARG A 335 -6.20 6.03 -0.01
C ARG A 335 -7.65 5.95 -0.49
N ALA A 336 -7.84 6.11 -1.80
CA ALA A 336 -9.14 5.87 -2.41
C ALA A 336 -9.54 4.39 -2.27
N PRO A 337 -10.83 4.07 -1.98
CA PRO A 337 -11.31 2.70 -1.90
C PRO A 337 -11.24 2.00 -3.26
N PHE A 338 -11.43 0.68 -3.27
CA PHE A 338 -11.45 -0.09 -4.51
C PHE A 338 -12.60 0.37 -5.44
N ASP A 339 -12.27 0.88 -6.62
CA ASP A 339 -13.27 1.16 -7.66
C ASP A 339 -13.68 -0.15 -8.38
N PRO A 340 -14.94 -0.62 -8.24
CA PRO A 340 -15.44 -1.79 -8.97
C PRO A 340 -15.64 -1.53 -10.47
N GLY A 341 -15.42 -0.29 -10.93
CA GLY A 341 -15.51 0.13 -12.32
C GLY A 341 -16.88 0.69 -12.66
N ARG A 342 -17.00 2.01 -12.77
CA ARG A 342 -18.27 2.68 -13.15
C ARG A 342 -18.66 2.51 -14.63
N GLY A 343 -17.74 2.07 -15.49
CA GLY A 343 -17.97 1.82 -16.91
C GLY A 343 -17.84 0.33 -17.26
N VAL A 344 -16.60 -0.16 -17.31
CA VAL A 344 -16.32 -1.60 -17.41
C VAL A 344 -16.30 -2.18 -15.99
N LEU A 345 -17.34 -2.94 -15.64
CA LEU A 345 -17.42 -3.61 -14.34
C LEU A 345 -16.29 -4.63 -14.19
N LYS A 346 -15.48 -4.47 -13.14
CA LYS A 346 -14.49 -5.46 -12.73
C LYS A 346 -15.20 -6.73 -12.25
N ARG A 347 -14.50 -7.86 -12.38
CA ARG A 347 -15.00 -9.18 -11.99
C ARG A 347 -13.97 -9.90 -11.14
N MET A 348 -14.43 -10.70 -10.19
CA MET A 348 -13.59 -11.67 -9.48
C MET A 348 -14.00 -13.07 -9.92
N ARG A 349 -13.02 -13.92 -10.27
CA ARG A 349 -13.29 -15.34 -10.53
C ARG A 349 -13.80 -16.01 -9.26
N TYR A 350 -14.78 -16.87 -9.40
CA TYR A 350 -15.26 -17.67 -8.27
C TYR A 350 -14.22 -18.70 -7.82
N TYR A 351 -14.36 -19.21 -6.60
CA TYR A 351 -13.44 -20.25 -6.12
C TYR A 351 -13.72 -21.59 -6.79
N HIS A 352 -15.00 -21.97 -6.91
CA HIS A 352 -15.41 -23.30 -7.39
C HIS A 352 -15.58 -23.39 -8.92
N ALA A 353 -15.69 -22.26 -9.61
CA ALA A 353 -15.99 -22.19 -11.03
C ALA A 353 -14.98 -21.34 -11.83
N GLU A 354 -14.92 -21.54 -13.14
CA GLU A 354 -14.07 -20.78 -14.07
C GLU A 354 -14.66 -19.42 -14.46
N ASP A 355 -15.96 -19.19 -14.21
CA ASP A 355 -16.59 -17.89 -14.36
C ASP A 355 -16.39 -17.02 -13.10
N GLY A 356 -16.99 -15.82 -13.10
CA GLY A 356 -16.76 -14.85 -12.04
C GLY A 356 -17.87 -13.82 -11.91
N GLY A 357 -18.11 -13.39 -10.68
CA GLY A 357 -19.11 -12.38 -10.38
C GLY A 357 -18.59 -10.95 -10.55
N ILE A 358 -19.53 -10.03 -10.80
CA ILE A 358 -19.28 -8.58 -10.70
C ILE A 358 -19.28 -8.16 -9.23
N TYR A 359 -18.41 -7.20 -8.88
CA TYR A 359 -18.43 -6.57 -7.56
C TYR A 359 -19.74 -5.82 -7.33
N LYS A 360 -20.29 -5.92 -6.13
CA LYS A 360 -21.50 -5.23 -5.68
C LYS A 360 -21.19 -4.49 -4.38
N GLY A 361 -21.65 -3.25 -4.25
CA GLY A 361 -21.55 -2.52 -2.99
C GLY A 361 -22.27 -3.23 -1.85
N CYS A 362 -21.65 -3.24 -0.69
CA CYS A 362 -22.21 -3.72 0.57
C CYS A 362 -21.85 -2.74 1.69
N GLU A 363 -22.10 -3.11 2.95
CA GLU A 363 -21.65 -2.35 4.11
C GLU A 363 -20.11 -2.36 4.15
N ASP A 364 -19.52 -1.17 4.31
CA ASP A 364 -18.08 -0.90 4.37
C ASP A 364 -17.22 -1.40 3.20
N GLY A 365 -17.79 -1.59 2.00
CA GLY A 365 -17.00 -1.85 0.78
C GLY A 365 -17.75 -2.53 -0.36
N VAL A 366 -17.08 -3.48 -1.03
CA VAL A 366 -17.64 -4.27 -2.14
C VAL A 366 -17.44 -5.77 -1.97
N GLU A 367 -18.38 -6.56 -2.47
CA GLU A 367 -18.29 -8.02 -2.45
C GLU A 367 -18.76 -8.70 -3.76
N VAL A 368 -18.23 -9.91 -3.97
CA VAL A 368 -18.64 -10.86 -4.99
C VAL A 368 -19.13 -12.12 -4.27
N LEU A 369 -20.35 -12.57 -4.61
CA LEU A 369 -21.00 -13.73 -4.00
C LEU A 369 -21.33 -14.78 -5.06
N GLU A 370 -20.76 -15.98 -4.88
CA GLU A 370 -21.11 -17.17 -5.67
C GLU A 370 -22.34 -17.83 -5.06
N LYS A 371 -23.51 -17.57 -5.65
CA LYS A 371 -24.79 -18.14 -5.20
C LYS A 371 -25.04 -19.49 -5.85
N THR A 372 -25.49 -20.47 -5.05
CA THR A 372 -25.98 -21.75 -5.58
C THR A 372 -27.49 -21.84 -5.46
N PHE A 373 -28.10 -22.74 -6.24
CA PHE A 373 -29.50 -23.10 -6.08
C PHE A 373 -29.79 -23.87 -4.77
N GLN A 374 -28.76 -24.40 -4.10
CA GLN A 374 -28.90 -25.09 -2.81
C GLN A 374 -29.05 -24.07 -1.68
N GLU A 375 -30.14 -24.21 -0.90
CA GLU A 375 -30.47 -23.40 0.28
C GLU A 375 -30.65 -21.89 0.04
N GLY A 376 -30.56 -21.39 -1.19
CA GLY A 376 -30.53 -19.95 -1.49
C GLY A 376 -29.30 -19.22 -0.95
N ARG A 377 -28.28 -19.98 -0.51
CA ARG A 377 -27.06 -19.50 0.15
C ARG A 377 -25.86 -19.51 -0.80
N SER A 378 -24.86 -18.71 -0.43
CA SER A 378 -23.62 -18.56 -1.19
C SER A 378 -22.59 -19.61 -0.75
N ILE A 379 -21.77 -20.08 -1.69
CA ILE A 379 -20.63 -20.97 -1.42
C ILE A 379 -19.29 -20.23 -1.39
N SER A 380 -19.16 -19.10 -2.09
CA SER A 380 -17.99 -18.24 -2.01
C SER A 380 -18.40 -16.78 -1.80
N ARG A 381 -17.67 -16.07 -0.94
CA ARG A 381 -17.66 -14.61 -0.80
C ARG A 381 -16.22 -14.14 -0.99
N PHE A 382 -16.03 -13.15 -1.85
CA PHE A 382 -14.83 -12.33 -1.90
C PHE A 382 -15.21 -10.88 -1.58
N PHE A 383 -14.54 -10.24 -0.63
CA PHE A 383 -14.83 -8.89 -0.16
C PHE A 383 -13.56 -8.04 -0.14
N ILE A 384 -13.70 -6.77 -0.52
CA ILE A 384 -12.71 -5.72 -0.36
C ILE A 384 -13.40 -4.57 0.37
N GLY A 385 -12.91 -4.24 1.55
CA GLY A 385 -13.38 -3.08 2.31
C GLY A 385 -12.98 -1.75 1.67
N ASP A 386 -13.64 -0.67 2.07
CA ASP A 386 -13.22 0.70 1.71
C ASP A 386 -11.80 1.01 2.21
N ASP A 387 -11.38 0.33 3.28
CA ASP A 387 -10.03 0.32 3.88
C ASP A 387 -9.10 -0.75 3.28
N TRP A 388 -9.40 -1.26 2.08
CA TRP A 388 -8.66 -2.33 1.39
C TRP A 388 -8.50 -3.67 2.14
N LEU A 389 -9.13 -3.86 3.31
CA LEU A 389 -9.19 -5.17 3.96
C LEU A 389 -9.83 -6.16 3.00
N THR A 390 -9.06 -7.18 2.62
CA THR A 390 -9.54 -8.20 1.70
C THR A 390 -9.85 -9.48 2.48
N HIS A 391 -11.10 -9.93 2.41
CA HIS A 391 -11.58 -11.14 3.09
C HIS A 391 -12.22 -12.10 2.09
N SER A 392 -11.92 -13.39 2.21
CA SER A 392 -12.63 -14.43 1.47
C SER A 392 -13.09 -15.55 2.39
N TYR A 393 -14.32 -16.01 2.12
CA TYR A 393 -14.98 -17.12 2.78
C TYR A 393 -15.44 -18.09 1.71
N VAL A 394 -14.98 -19.34 1.79
CA VAL A 394 -15.26 -20.40 0.81
C VAL A 394 -15.77 -21.64 1.54
N SER A 395 -17.02 -22.02 1.31
CA SER A 395 -17.62 -23.27 1.80
C SER A 395 -17.26 -24.44 0.89
N HIS A 396 -16.92 -25.60 1.46
CA HIS A 396 -16.50 -26.82 0.74
C HIS A 396 -15.24 -26.64 -0.14
N PRO A 397 -14.12 -26.10 0.39
CA PRO A 397 -12.89 -25.90 -0.39
C PRO A 397 -12.28 -27.21 -0.94
N PHE A 398 -12.69 -28.35 -0.39
CA PHE A 398 -12.50 -29.72 -0.88
C PHE A 398 -13.64 -30.60 -0.39
N ALA A 399 -13.82 -31.76 -1.01
CA ALA A 399 -14.90 -32.71 -0.73
C ALA A 399 -14.40 -34.16 -0.75
N VAL A 400 -15.29 -35.12 -0.51
CA VAL A 400 -15.05 -36.55 -0.78
C VAL A 400 -15.84 -36.94 -2.02
N ARG A 401 -15.18 -37.55 -3.01
CA ARG A 401 -15.86 -38.06 -4.21
C ARG A 401 -16.78 -39.21 -3.82
N LYS A 402 -18.09 -39.01 -4.03
CA LYS A 402 -19.12 -40.04 -3.80
C LYS A 402 -18.84 -41.25 -4.69
N GLY A 403 -18.78 -42.44 -4.08
CA GLY A 403 -18.44 -43.71 -4.74
C GLY A 403 -16.99 -44.16 -4.55
N GLU A 404 -16.02 -43.23 -4.54
CA GLU A 404 -14.60 -43.57 -4.37
C GLU A 404 -14.12 -43.47 -2.91
N GLY A 405 -14.81 -42.69 -2.06
CA GLY A 405 -14.36 -42.41 -0.69
C GLY A 405 -13.07 -41.57 -0.63
N ARG A 406 -12.64 -40.99 -1.76
CA ARG A 406 -11.37 -40.26 -1.87
C ARG A 406 -11.54 -38.76 -1.59
N LEU A 407 -10.70 -38.24 -0.70
CA LEU A 407 -10.60 -36.81 -0.40
C LEU A 407 -9.97 -36.05 -1.59
N THR A 408 -10.61 -34.96 -2.04
CA THR A 408 -10.14 -34.14 -3.18
C THR A 408 -9.04 -33.13 -2.82
N LEU A 409 -8.23 -33.41 -1.80
CA LEU A 409 -7.16 -32.50 -1.36
C LEU A 409 -6.12 -32.19 -2.46
N HIS A 410 -5.91 -33.13 -3.38
CA HIS A 410 -5.07 -32.92 -4.56
C HIS A 410 -5.63 -31.89 -5.56
N GLU A 411 -6.95 -31.68 -5.58
CA GLU A 411 -7.63 -30.63 -6.37
C GLU A 411 -7.60 -29.28 -5.64
N PHE A 412 -7.54 -29.29 -4.30
CA PHE A 412 -7.47 -28.08 -3.46
C PHE A 412 -6.19 -27.26 -3.72
N ARG A 413 -5.01 -27.89 -3.85
CA ARG A 413 -3.75 -27.15 -4.11
C ARG A 413 -3.81 -26.26 -5.37
N PRO A 414 -4.12 -26.78 -6.58
CA PRO A 414 -4.21 -25.94 -7.77
C PRO A 414 -5.40 -24.96 -7.72
N ALA A 415 -6.54 -25.32 -7.13
CA ALA A 415 -7.67 -24.41 -6.98
C ALA A 415 -7.35 -23.21 -6.08
N PHE A 416 -6.70 -23.46 -4.93
CA PHE A 416 -6.25 -22.44 -4.00
C PHE A 416 -5.18 -21.54 -4.64
N ALA A 417 -4.17 -22.12 -5.31
CA ALA A 417 -3.14 -21.34 -6.00
C ALA A 417 -3.70 -20.47 -7.13
N ARG A 418 -4.63 -21.00 -7.95
CA ARG A 418 -5.37 -20.21 -8.96
C ARG A 418 -6.09 -19.03 -8.32
N TYR A 419 -6.84 -19.28 -7.25
CA TYR A 419 -7.64 -18.26 -6.58
C TYR A 419 -6.76 -17.16 -5.94
N MET A 420 -5.66 -17.53 -5.28
CA MET A 420 -4.72 -16.55 -4.72
C MET A 420 -4.01 -15.73 -5.82
N GLY A 421 -3.72 -16.34 -6.98
CA GLY A 421 -3.25 -15.62 -8.18
C GLY A 421 -4.29 -14.64 -8.76
N ASP A 422 -5.58 -15.00 -8.77
CA ASP A 422 -6.65 -14.08 -9.15
C ASP A 422 -6.78 -12.91 -8.15
N ILE A 423 -6.64 -13.14 -6.84
CA ILE A 423 -6.60 -12.07 -5.84
C ILE A 423 -5.38 -11.15 -6.05
N GLN A 424 -4.19 -11.71 -6.31
CA GLN A 424 -3.00 -10.92 -6.54
C GLN A 424 -3.11 -10.05 -7.82
N ARG A 425 -3.80 -10.52 -8.86
CA ARG A 425 -4.14 -9.68 -10.04
C ARG A 425 -5.00 -8.47 -9.66
N VAL A 426 -5.99 -8.66 -8.79
CA VAL A 426 -6.84 -7.55 -8.31
C VAL A 426 -6.00 -6.48 -7.58
N PHE A 427 -4.98 -6.88 -6.82
CA PHE A 427 -4.04 -5.94 -6.20
C PHE A 427 -3.09 -5.30 -7.22
N ASP A 428 -2.51 -6.08 -8.13
CA ASP A 428 -1.59 -5.60 -9.16
C ASP A 428 -2.29 -4.55 -10.07
N ASP A 429 -3.53 -4.82 -10.52
CA ASP A 429 -4.40 -3.92 -11.29
C ASP A 429 -4.79 -2.65 -10.51
N ALA A 430 -4.89 -2.74 -9.19
CA ALA A 430 -5.20 -1.62 -8.30
C ALA A 430 -3.96 -0.79 -7.90
N GLY A 431 -2.75 -1.23 -8.27
CA GLY A 431 -1.50 -0.64 -7.77
C GLY A 431 -1.34 -0.78 -6.25
N ILE A 432 -1.86 -1.87 -5.68
CA ILE A 432 -1.64 -2.28 -4.29
C ILE A 432 -0.44 -3.24 -4.28
N ARG A 433 0.53 -3.00 -3.41
CA ARG A 433 1.78 -3.79 -3.37
C ARG A 433 2.16 -4.16 -1.95
N GLY A 434 2.67 -5.38 -1.76
CA GLY A 434 3.02 -5.88 -0.43
C GLY A 434 4.13 -5.06 0.25
N PRO A 435 4.21 -5.10 1.59
CA PRO A 435 3.73 -6.18 2.45
C PRO A 435 2.22 -6.30 2.59
N PHE A 436 1.77 -7.55 2.48
CA PHE A 436 0.47 -8.00 2.92
C PHE A 436 0.63 -8.78 4.22
N GLY A 437 -0.16 -8.45 5.24
CA GLY A 437 -0.41 -9.33 6.38
C GLY A 437 -1.45 -10.37 5.96
N VAL A 438 -1.07 -11.65 5.98
CA VAL A 438 -1.90 -12.73 5.44
C VAL A 438 -2.15 -13.79 6.49
N LEU A 439 -3.40 -14.23 6.61
CA LEU A 439 -3.82 -15.32 7.47
C LEU A 439 -4.78 -16.25 6.73
N PHE A 440 -4.46 -17.55 6.75
CA PHE A 440 -5.29 -18.60 6.16
C PHE A 440 -5.71 -19.62 7.22
N ALA A 441 -6.99 -20.03 7.18
CA ALA A 441 -7.51 -21.09 8.02
C ALA A 441 -8.60 -21.88 7.29
N VAL A 442 -8.54 -23.22 7.34
CA VAL A 442 -9.71 -24.06 7.12
C VAL A 442 -10.33 -24.38 8.48
N LYS A 443 -11.58 -23.96 8.71
CA LYS A 443 -12.39 -24.30 9.88
C LYS A 443 -13.41 -25.39 9.51
N ASN A 444 -14.13 -25.93 10.49
CA ASN A 444 -15.28 -26.83 10.32
C ASN A 444 -15.00 -28.18 9.61
N LEU A 445 -13.77 -28.69 9.65
CA LEU A 445 -13.33 -29.93 8.97
C LEU A 445 -14.19 -31.16 9.31
N GLN A 446 -14.68 -31.25 10.55
CA GLN A 446 -15.51 -32.37 11.03
C GLN A 446 -17.03 -32.13 10.91
N ARG A 447 -17.46 -30.99 10.35
CA ARG A 447 -18.88 -30.61 10.29
C ARG A 447 -19.67 -31.45 9.27
N ASN A 448 -19.05 -31.79 8.15
CA ASN A 448 -19.62 -32.75 7.20
C ASN A 448 -19.25 -34.18 7.64
N PRO A 449 -20.22 -35.09 7.86
CA PRO A 449 -19.96 -36.50 8.16
C PRO A 449 -19.02 -37.18 7.15
N ASP A 450 -19.16 -36.85 5.86
CA ASP A 450 -18.33 -37.41 4.77
C ASP A 450 -16.86 -36.98 4.87
N LEU A 451 -16.55 -35.86 5.53
CA LEU A 451 -15.16 -35.40 5.76
C LEU A 451 -14.60 -35.84 7.12
N LYS A 452 -15.46 -36.18 8.09
CA LYS A 452 -15.06 -36.43 9.49
C LYS A 452 -14.01 -37.55 9.63
N TRP A 453 -14.11 -38.62 8.83
CA TRP A 453 -13.13 -39.72 8.86
C TRP A 453 -11.74 -39.29 8.39
N ALA A 454 -11.66 -38.30 7.48
CA ALA A 454 -10.40 -37.83 6.92
C ALA A 454 -9.64 -36.89 7.86
N PHE A 455 -10.33 -36.28 8.84
CA PHE A 455 -9.78 -35.34 9.82
C PHE A 455 -10.12 -35.75 11.27
N PRO A 456 -9.70 -36.93 11.75
CA PRO A 456 -10.15 -37.48 13.03
C PRO A 456 -9.73 -36.62 14.23
N ASN A 457 -8.57 -35.97 14.15
CA ASN A 457 -7.92 -35.30 15.28
C ASN A 457 -7.98 -33.76 15.21
N ALA A 458 -8.62 -33.18 14.20
CA ALA A 458 -8.65 -31.74 13.98
C ALA A 458 -9.99 -31.26 13.38
N SER A 459 -10.58 -30.23 13.99
CA SER A 459 -11.73 -29.51 13.44
C SER A 459 -11.33 -28.27 12.60
N ALA A 460 -10.06 -27.86 12.68
CA ALA A 460 -9.51 -26.74 11.91
C ALA A 460 -8.00 -26.92 11.63
N ALA A 461 -7.51 -26.25 10.59
CA ALA A 461 -6.09 -26.10 10.27
C ALA A 461 -5.80 -24.66 9.84
N SER A 462 -4.86 -24.00 10.50
CA SER A 462 -4.45 -22.63 10.17
C SER A 462 -2.94 -22.45 10.17
N ILE A 463 -2.49 -21.43 9.44
CA ILE A 463 -1.18 -20.84 9.69
C ILE A 463 -1.28 -20.08 11.03
N GLY A 464 -0.58 -20.56 12.06
CA GLY A 464 -0.88 -20.18 13.46
C GLY A 464 -0.66 -18.70 13.83
N ARG A 465 0.18 -17.98 13.08
CA ARG A 465 0.35 -16.52 13.17
C ARG A 465 0.21 -15.92 11.77
N PRO A 466 -0.34 -14.71 11.62
CA PRO A 466 -0.27 -13.97 10.37
C PRO A 466 1.16 -13.88 9.84
N ILE A 467 1.34 -14.02 8.53
CA ILE A 467 2.62 -13.95 7.84
C ILE A 467 2.64 -12.69 6.98
N ARG A 468 3.77 -11.97 6.98
CA ARG A 468 4.01 -10.90 6.01
C ARG A 468 4.57 -11.49 4.72
N VAL A 469 3.94 -11.17 3.59
CA VAL A 469 4.42 -11.56 2.25
C VAL A 469 4.40 -10.38 1.30
N ALA A 470 5.32 -10.37 0.31
CA ALA A 470 5.35 -9.34 -0.72
C ALA A 470 4.27 -9.55 -1.81
N ARG A 471 3.84 -10.80 -2.02
CA ARG A 471 2.72 -11.19 -2.87
C ARG A 471 1.91 -12.28 -2.19
N VAL A 472 0.60 -12.28 -2.38
CA VAL A 472 -0.30 -13.29 -1.78
C VAL A 472 -0.34 -14.61 -2.57
N ASP A 473 0.22 -14.63 -3.78
CA ASP A 473 0.38 -15.80 -4.65
C ASP A 473 1.76 -16.49 -4.52
N ASP A 474 2.57 -16.13 -3.52
CA ASP A 474 3.89 -16.72 -3.26
C ASP A 474 3.79 -18.26 -3.10
N PRO A 475 4.39 -19.07 -4.00
CA PRO A 475 4.32 -20.53 -3.92
C PRO A 475 4.77 -21.11 -2.58
N VAL A 476 5.74 -20.48 -1.89
CA VAL A 476 6.23 -20.96 -0.60
C VAL A 476 5.18 -20.77 0.51
N LEU A 477 4.43 -19.67 0.46
CA LEU A 477 3.29 -19.44 1.36
C LEU A 477 2.17 -20.44 1.09
N LEU A 478 1.82 -20.64 -0.18
CA LEU A 478 0.72 -21.50 -0.61
C LEU A 478 1.00 -22.97 -0.27
N ASP A 479 2.21 -23.44 -0.54
CA ASP A 479 2.63 -24.81 -0.23
C ASP A 479 2.70 -25.05 1.28
N ARG A 480 3.22 -24.09 2.06
CA ARG A 480 3.20 -24.17 3.53
C ARG A 480 1.77 -24.29 4.09
N PHE A 481 0.78 -23.63 3.49
CA PHE A 481 -0.62 -23.81 3.89
C PHE A 481 -1.17 -25.17 3.48
N TYR A 482 -0.89 -25.59 2.24
CA TYR A 482 -1.29 -26.90 1.74
C TYR A 482 -0.73 -28.05 2.60
N GLU A 483 0.55 -28.00 2.96
CA GLU A 483 1.19 -28.94 3.87
C GLU A 483 0.52 -28.92 5.24
N LYS A 484 0.17 -27.74 5.77
CA LYS A 484 -0.52 -27.62 7.06
C LYS A 484 -1.95 -28.19 7.06
N VAL A 485 -2.67 -28.10 5.95
CA VAL A 485 -3.97 -28.77 5.77
C VAL A 485 -3.78 -30.28 5.59
N SER A 486 -2.75 -30.70 4.85
CA SER A 486 -2.41 -32.10 4.64
C SER A 486 -1.99 -32.80 5.94
N SER A 487 -1.22 -32.12 6.80
CA SER A 487 -0.69 -32.66 8.06
C SER A 487 -1.75 -32.94 9.12
N VAL A 488 -2.99 -32.47 8.94
CA VAL A 488 -4.11 -32.77 9.85
C VAL A 488 -5.07 -33.84 9.31
N THR A 489 -4.79 -34.37 8.11
CA THR A 489 -5.53 -35.50 7.54
C THR A 489 -5.04 -36.84 8.10
N VAL A 490 -5.79 -37.92 7.88
CA VAL A 490 -5.33 -39.30 8.05
C VAL A 490 -4.08 -39.67 7.23
N TYR A 491 -3.79 -38.92 6.16
CA TYR A 491 -2.61 -39.10 5.30
C TYR A 491 -1.40 -38.27 5.77
N GLY A 492 -1.59 -37.37 6.74
CA GLY A 492 -0.53 -36.57 7.34
C GLY A 492 0.25 -37.36 8.39
N ARG A 493 1.23 -38.15 7.95
CA ARG A 493 2.25 -38.79 8.79
C ARG A 493 3.63 -38.61 8.18
#